data_AF-A0A9E7IAS8-F1
#
_entry.id   AF-A0A9E7IAS8-F1
#
_cell.length_a   1.000
_cell.length_b   1.000
_cell.length_c   1.000
_cell.angle_alpha   90.00
_cell.angle_beta   90.00
_cell.angle_gamma   90.00
#
_symmetry.space_group_name_H-M   'P 1'
#
loop_
_entity.id
_entity.type
_entity.pdbx_description
1 polymer ?
#
loop_
_entity_poly.entity_id
_entity_poly.type
_entity_poly.pdbx_seq_one_letter_code
_entity_poly.pdbx_strand_id
1 'polypeptide(L)'
;MQDSHHIRHYHRRRHRVHAAAGAMDSTMEENIAAAEEVVNQWGLEVDASLFSDSGRADSERFLRATADLHRSMFFFSSPSADPAARSASLLRAHSLLSAAMRRLERELHLLLSAHGQRLNPFDPLRPVSNVSDVDDATESLTQVENASNVATADIRAVAESMISAGYGMECVRVFKTMRKSFVDESVRRLGFERLTQSQIHKFEWEALESKIRDWLAAAPVAFRALFTGERLLCDRVFAGSDSIRESCFADVTRDAAARFLAFPELVARLKRSPEKLFRILDLHNAVAELWPDIESMFRFESTAAIRKQAVNSLLRLTEVARSSLAEFEAAIQRDASRSLITVGDVHPLTRYVMNYLVFLANYQQTLADIFADLAFEPPSPLPESFFDAAEVATPPSSSPTSASTTSSEGSSPLSSSSSAAASGSISVRIAWLVLVLICKLDVKAELYREVALSYLFLANNIQFIVRKVKESKLRLLLGDLWVARHEAKARHHAASCERLAWSKVAATVPADTSAELDAREA
;
A
#
# COMPACT_ATOMS: atom_id res chain seq x y z
N MET A 1 -83.73 -20.86 24.67
CA MET A 1 -83.46 -20.56 23.24
C MET A 1 -82.05 -20.01 22.97
N GLN A 2 -81.27 -19.57 23.97
CA GLN A 2 -79.90 -19.04 23.78
C GLN A 2 -78.81 -20.13 23.58
N ASP A 3 -78.96 -21.34 24.13
CA ASP A 3 -77.94 -22.41 24.00
C ASP A 3 -77.82 -23.00 22.59
N SER A 4 -78.91 -23.02 21.82
CA SER A 4 -78.90 -23.54 20.44
C SER A 4 -78.12 -22.62 19.47
N HIS A 5 -78.09 -21.32 19.75
CA HIS A 5 -77.30 -20.35 18.98
C HIS A 5 -75.79 -20.49 19.24
N HIS A 6 -75.38 -20.76 20.49
CA HIS A 6 -73.96 -20.94 20.83
C HIS A 6 -73.37 -22.22 20.22
N ILE A 7 -74.12 -23.33 20.23
CA ILE A 7 -73.71 -24.61 19.63
C ILE A 7 -73.62 -24.47 18.10
N ARG A 8 -74.58 -23.81 17.44
CA ARG A 8 -74.51 -23.54 15.99
C ARG A 8 -73.34 -22.63 15.62
N HIS A 9 -73.02 -21.62 16.44
CA HIS A 9 -71.85 -20.76 16.20
C HIS A 9 -70.54 -21.53 16.35
N TYR A 10 -70.45 -22.44 17.33
CA TYR A 10 -69.27 -23.28 17.55
C TYR A 10 -69.05 -24.27 16.41
N HIS A 11 -70.11 -24.96 15.95
CA HIS A 11 -70.03 -25.83 14.77
C HIS A 11 -69.70 -25.07 13.49
N ARG A 12 -70.28 -23.87 13.26
CA ARG A 12 -69.90 -23.03 12.11
C ARG A 12 -68.45 -22.56 12.16
N ARG A 13 -67.93 -22.19 13.34
CA ARG A 13 -66.51 -21.84 13.50
C ARG A 13 -65.61 -23.03 13.22
N ARG A 14 -65.94 -24.22 13.76
CA ARG A 14 -65.16 -25.43 13.56
C ARG A 14 -65.18 -25.92 12.10
N HIS A 15 -66.32 -25.84 11.42
CA HIS A 15 -66.42 -26.14 9.99
C HIS A 15 -65.65 -25.13 9.13
N ARG A 16 -65.67 -23.84 9.49
CA ARG A 16 -64.86 -22.81 8.81
C ARG A 16 -63.36 -23.02 8.99
N VAL A 17 -62.92 -23.44 10.18
CA VAL A 17 -61.50 -23.73 10.45
C VAL A 17 -61.04 -24.97 9.67
N HIS A 18 -61.83 -26.04 9.64
CA HIS A 18 -61.48 -27.24 8.85
C HIS A 18 -61.53 -26.98 7.33
N ALA A 19 -62.51 -26.21 6.84
CA ALA A 19 -62.57 -25.84 5.42
C ALA A 19 -61.41 -24.91 5.02
N ALA A 20 -61.02 -23.98 5.89
CA ALA A 20 -59.85 -23.13 5.66
C ALA A 20 -58.54 -23.93 5.69
N ALA A 21 -58.40 -24.91 6.59
CA ALA A 21 -57.25 -25.80 6.64
C ALA A 21 -57.15 -26.67 5.37
N GLY A 22 -58.25 -27.28 4.92
CA GLY A 22 -58.25 -28.08 3.70
C GLY A 22 -58.02 -27.26 2.41
N ALA A 23 -58.49 -26.01 2.36
CA ALA A 23 -58.16 -25.11 1.27
C ALA A 23 -56.65 -24.76 1.25
N MET A 24 -56.04 -24.58 2.42
CA MET A 24 -54.61 -24.30 2.55
C MET A 24 -53.75 -25.51 2.18
N ASP A 25 -54.15 -26.72 2.57
CA ASP A 25 -53.52 -27.97 2.13
C ASP A 25 -53.54 -28.09 0.59
N SER A 26 -54.69 -27.87 -0.05
CA SER A 26 -54.83 -27.90 -1.53
C SER A 26 -53.91 -26.88 -2.22
N THR A 27 -53.83 -25.65 -1.70
CA THR A 27 -52.96 -24.63 -2.31
C THR A 27 -51.48 -24.97 -2.19
N MET A 28 -51.06 -25.62 -1.10
CA MET A 28 -49.66 -26.01 -0.91
C MET A 28 -49.29 -27.22 -1.76
N GLU A 29 -50.22 -28.15 -2.00
CA GLU A 29 -50.02 -29.26 -2.94
C GLU A 29 -49.95 -28.77 -4.40
N GLU A 30 -50.77 -27.79 -4.79
CA GLU A 30 -50.68 -27.14 -6.10
C GLU A 30 -49.32 -26.44 -6.29
N ASN A 31 -48.82 -25.75 -5.26
CA ASN A 31 -47.49 -25.14 -5.30
C ASN A 31 -46.38 -26.17 -5.49
N ILE A 32 -46.45 -27.33 -4.82
CA ILE A 32 -45.48 -28.42 -5.00
C ILE A 32 -45.54 -28.96 -6.43
N ALA A 33 -46.74 -29.15 -6.99
CA ALA A 33 -46.91 -29.65 -8.35
C ALA A 33 -46.39 -28.66 -9.41
N ALA A 34 -46.68 -27.36 -9.25
CA ALA A 34 -46.18 -26.31 -10.14
C ALA A 34 -44.65 -26.17 -10.06
N ALA A 35 -44.09 -26.29 -8.85
CA ALA A 35 -42.64 -26.26 -8.67
C ALA A 35 -41.95 -27.49 -9.27
N GLU A 36 -42.58 -28.66 -9.24
CA GLU A 36 -42.04 -29.87 -9.86
C GLU A 36 -41.86 -29.73 -11.37
N GLU A 37 -42.82 -29.11 -12.06
CA GLU A 37 -42.71 -28.83 -13.50
C GLU A 37 -41.48 -27.95 -13.79
N VAL A 38 -41.31 -26.88 -13.02
CA VAL A 38 -40.21 -25.92 -13.17
C VAL A 38 -38.85 -26.56 -12.83
N VAL A 39 -38.78 -27.35 -11.77
CA VAL A 39 -37.53 -28.02 -11.34
C VAL A 39 -37.12 -29.09 -12.35
N ASN A 40 -38.07 -29.86 -12.89
CA ASN A 40 -37.80 -30.89 -13.89
C ASN A 40 -37.36 -30.28 -15.23
N GLN A 41 -37.92 -29.13 -15.61
CA GLN A 41 -37.50 -28.39 -16.81
C GLN A 41 -36.03 -27.98 -16.75
N TRP A 42 -35.54 -27.60 -15.56
CA TRP A 42 -34.18 -27.11 -15.33
C TRP A 42 -33.29 -28.12 -14.59
N GLY A 43 -33.52 -29.42 -14.81
CA GLY A 43 -32.75 -30.50 -14.20
C GLY A 43 -31.23 -30.38 -14.39
N LEU A 44 -30.46 -31.23 -13.70
CA LEU A 44 -28.99 -31.16 -13.66
C LEU A 44 -28.30 -31.49 -15.00
N GLU A 45 -29.04 -31.95 -16.01
CA GLU A 45 -28.52 -32.27 -17.35
C GLU A 45 -28.57 -31.08 -18.31
N VAL A 46 -29.24 -29.98 -17.93
CA VAL A 46 -29.31 -28.77 -18.77
C VAL A 46 -28.11 -27.89 -18.48
N ASP A 47 -27.17 -27.82 -19.42
CA ASP A 47 -25.94 -27.03 -19.32
C ASP A 47 -26.15 -25.51 -19.49
N ALA A 48 -27.29 -25.09 -20.04
CA ALA A 48 -27.60 -23.68 -20.25
C ALA A 48 -27.82 -22.95 -18.92
N SER A 49 -27.27 -21.74 -18.77
CA SER A 49 -27.52 -20.91 -17.59
C SER A 49 -28.95 -20.38 -17.56
N LEU A 50 -29.56 -20.46 -16.39
CA LEU A 50 -30.88 -19.92 -16.06
C LEU A 50 -30.99 -18.41 -16.30
N PHE A 51 -29.86 -17.68 -16.23
CA PHE A 51 -29.80 -16.21 -16.36
C PHE A 51 -29.27 -15.73 -17.72
N SER A 52 -29.43 -16.51 -18.79
CA SER A 52 -29.13 -16.08 -20.16
C SER A 52 -30.02 -14.90 -20.61
N ASP A 53 -29.65 -14.19 -21.69
CA ASP A 53 -30.28 -12.92 -22.12
C ASP A 53 -31.81 -12.99 -22.35
N SER A 54 -32.36 -14.18 -22.60
CA SER A 54 -33.80 -14.44 -22.74
C SER A 54 -34.45 -15.07 -21.50
N GLY A 55 -33.67 -15.41 -20.46
CA GLY A 55 -34.05 -16.29 -19.34
C GLY A 55 -34.44 -15.58 -18.03
N ARG A 56 -34.49 -14.25 -17.96
CA ARG A 56 -34.81 -13.54 -16.70
C ARG A 56 -36.18 -13.89 -16.13
N ALA A 57 -37.17 -14.11 -16.98
CA ALA A 57 -38.50 -14.54 -16.54
C ALA A 57 -38.48 -15.98 -15.99
N ASP A 58 -37.70 -16.86 -16.61
CA ASP A 58 -37.53 -18.25 -16.18
C ASP A 58 -36.73 -18.34 -14.88
N SER A 59 -35.71 -17.49 -14.71
CA SER A 59 -34.94 -17.41 -13.47
C SER A 59 -35.79 -16.95 -12.30
N GLU A 60 -36.59 -15.90 -12.48
CA GLU A 60 -37.53 -15.46 -11.45
C GLU A 60 -38.59 -16.52 -11.14
N ARG A 61 -39.11 -17.22 -12.17
CA ARG A 61 -40.07 -18.32 -11.96
C ARG A 61 -39.43 -19.46 -11.15
N PHE A 62 -38.19 -19.81 -11.44
CA PHE A 62 -37.45 -20.83 -10.71
C PHE A 62 -37.18 -20.43 -9.26
N LEU A 63 -36.71 -19.19 -9.02
CA LEU A 63 -36.47 -18.67 -7.67
C LEU A 63 -37.76 -18.54 -6.84
N ARG A 64 -38.90 -18.24 -7.47
CA ARG A 64 -40.21 -18.27 -6.79
C ARG A 64 -40.62 -19.70 -6.45
N ALA A 65 -40.45 -20.64 -7.38
CA ALA A 65 -40.75 -22.05 -7.14
C ALA A 65 -39.95 -22.64 -5.96
N THR A 66 -38.68 -22.26 -5.79
CA THR A 66 -37.88 -22.69 -4.61
C THR A 66 -38.39 -22.10 -3.31
N ALA A 67 -38.78 -20.82 -3.31
CA ALA A 67 -39.38 -20.19 -2.15
C ALA A 67 -40.72 -20.84 -1.75
N ASP A 68 -41.54 -21.19 -2.73
CA ASP A 68 -42.84 -21.82 -2.50
C ASP A 68 -42.69 -23.28 -2.05
N LEU A 69 -41.71 -24.03 -2.56
CA LEU A 69 -41.36 -25.37 -2.04
C LEU A 69 -40.96 -25.31 -0.57
N HIS A 70 -40.11 -24.34 -0.20
CA HIS A 70 -39.66 -24.18 1.17
C HIS A 70 -40.80 -23.77 2.11
N ARG A 71 -41.68 -22.85 1.69
CA ARG A 71 -42.92 -22.51 2.44
C ARG A 71 -43.84 -23.71 2.62
N SER A 72 -44.01 -24.51 1.57
CA SER A 72 -44.83 -25.73 1.61
C SER A 72 -44.24 -26.75 2.59
N MET A 73 -42.92 -26.94 2.60
CA MET A 73 -42.24 -27.78 3.60
C MET A 73 -42.50 -27.32 5.03
N PHE A 74 -42.40 -26.02 5.30
CA PHE A 74 -42.70 -25.45 6.62
C PHE A 74 -44.15 -25.69 7.05
N PHE A 75 -45.10 -25.52 6.11
CA PHE A 75 -46.51 -25.75 6.37
C PHE A 75 -46.80 -27.21 6.72
N PHE A 76 -46.31 -28.17 5.94
CA PHE A 76 -46.51 -29.60 6.20
C PHE A 76 -45.74 -30.13 7.42
N SER A 77 -44.73 -29.41 7.89
CA SER A 77 -44.02 -29.70 9.14
C SER A 77 -44.83 -29.31 10.39
N SER A 78 -45.85 -28.45 10.25
CA SER A 78 -46.73 -28.02 11.34
C SER A 78 -47.71 -29.15 11.75
N PRO A 79 -48.09 -29.28 13.04
CA PRO A 79 -48.96 -30.35 13.54
C PRO A 79 -50.44 -30.28 13.08
N SER A 80 -50.79 -29.50 12.04
CA SER A 80 -52.17 -29.17 11.68
C SER A 80 -52.83 -30.00 10.56
N ALA A 81 -52.12 -30.93 9.91
CA ALA A 81 -52.62 -31.69 8.74
C ALA A 81 -52.73 -33.22 8.95
N ASP A 82 -53.26 -33.95 7.97
CA ASP A 82 -53.45 -35.42 7.97
C ASP A 82 -52.11 -36.19 7.95
N PRO A 83 -51.83 -37.11 8.91
CA PRO A 83 -50.51 -37.73 9.10
C PRO A 83 -49.88 -38.41 7.88
N ALA A 84 -50.68 -39.06 7.02
CA ALA A 84 -50.17 -39.84 5.89
C ALA A 84 -49.92 -39.00 4.62
N ALA A 85 -50.82 -38.07 4.31
CA ALA A 85 -50.63 -37.12 3.21
C ALA A 85 -49.46 -36.15 3.50
N ARG A 86 -49.32 -35.73 4.78
CA ARG A 86 -48.17 -34.95 5.26
C ARG A 86 -46.83 -35.57 4.96
N SER A 87 -46.66 -36.86 5.26
CA SER A 87 -45.34 -37.50 5.10
C SER A 87 -44.95 -37.61 3.63
N ALA A 88 -45.89 -37.93 2.74
CA ALA A 88 -45.66 -38.01 1.31
C ALA A 88 -45.36 -36.63 0.69
N SER A 89 -46.19 -35.62 0.97
CA SER A 89 -46.02 -34.25 0.43
C SER A 89 -44.76 -33.57 0.96
N LEU A 90 -44.40 -33.80 2.23
CA LEU A 90 -43.15 -33.31 2.82
C LEU A 90 -41.92 -33.98 2.18
N LEU A 91 -41.92 -35.30 2.00
CA LEU A 91 -40.82 -36.00 1.32
C LEU A 91 -40.67 -35.54 -0.14
N ARG A 92 -41.78 -35.36 -0.86
CA ARG A 92 -41.78 -34.85 -2.24
C ARG A 92 -41.22 -33.43 -2.31
N ALA A 93 -41.72 -32.51 -1.48
CA ALA A 93 -41.24 -31.13 -1.42
C ALA A 93 -39.75 -31.06 -1.05
N HIS A 94 -39.29 -31.90 -0.10
CA HIS A 94 -37.88 -31.98 0.27
C HIS A 94 -36.98 -32.46 -0.87
N SER A 95 -37.39 -33.52 -1.58
CA SER A 95 -36.66 -34.04 -2.74
C SER A 95 -36.53 -32.98 -3.84
N LEU A 96 -37.64 -32.29 -4.17
CA LEU A 96 -37.67 -31.23 -5.17
C LEU A 96 -36.82 -30.03 -4.75
N LEU A 97 -36.89 -29.60 -3.48
CA LEU A 97 -36.07 -28.52 -2.97
C LEU A 97 -34.57 -28.88 -3.07
N SER A 98 -34.19 -30.11 -2.68
CA SER A 98 -32.81 -30.58 -2.79
C SER A 98 -32.32 -30.64 -4.26
N ALA A 99 -33.17 -31.04 -5.20
CA ALA A 99 -32.85 -30.99 -6.63
C ALA A 99 -32.69 -29.54 -7.12
N ALA A 100 -33.58 -28.65 -6.71
CA ALA A 100 -33.52 -27.23 -7.08
C ALA A 100 -32.28 -26.53 -6.49
N MET A 101 -31.88 -26.86 -5.26
CA MET A 101 -30.67 -26.32 -4.64
C MET A 101 -29.41 -26.80 -5.33
N ARG A 102 -29.33 -28.08 -5.74
CA ARG A 102 -28.21 -28.56 -6.58
C ARG A 102 -28.12 -27.81 -7.91
N ARG A 103 -29.25 -27.42 -8.49
CA ARG A 103 -29.29 -26.57 -9.69
C ARG A 103 -28.80 -25.15 -9.38
N LEU A 104 -29.28 -24.51 -8.32
CA LEU A 104 -28.81 -23.19 -7.90
C LEU A 104 -27.32 -23.17 -7.56
N GLU A 105 -26.79 -24.23 -6.94
CA GLU A 105 -25.34 -24.38 -6.75
C GLU A 105 -24.60 -24.31 -8.08
N ARG A 106 -25.06 -25.04 -9.11
CA ARG A 106 -24.43 -24.98 -10.45
C ARG A 106 -24.53 -23.61 -11.09
N GLU A 107 -25.70 -22.96 -11.02
CA GLU A 107 -25.87 -21.60 -11.54
C GLU A 107 -24.94 -20.61 -10.83
N LEU A 108 -24.78 -20.74 -9.52
CA LEU A 108 -23.84 -19.92 -8.77
C LEU A 108 -22.40 -20.12 -9.26
N HIS A 109 -21.99 -21.36 -9.56
CA HIS A 109 -20.68 -21.62 -10.17
C HIS A 109 -20.54 -20.94 -11.55
N LEU A 110 -21.55 -21.06 -12.42
CA LEU A 110 -21.53 -20.47 -13.76
C LEU A 110 -21.45 -18.94 -13.69
N LEU A 111 -22.29 -18.31 -12.87
CA LEU A 111 -22.32 -16.86 -12.69
C LEU A 111 -21.01 -16.32 -12.11
N LEU A 112 -20.46 -16.98 -11.09
CA LEU A 112 -19.18 -16.58 -10.50
C LEU A 112 -18.00 -16.73 -11.47
N SER A 113 -18.04 -17.75 -12.34
CA SER A 113 -17.03 -17.97 -13.38
C SER A 113 -17.09 -16.88 -14.44
N ALA A 114 -18.28 -16.58 -14.96
CA ALA A 114 -18.50 -15.53 -15.95
C ALA A 114 -18.18 -14.14 -15.38
N HIS A 115 -18.44 -13.91 -14.10
CA HIS A 115 -18.09 -12.67 -13.42
C HIS A 115 -16.58 -12.51 -13.25
N GLY A 116 -15.87 -13.59 -12.89
CA GLY A 116 -14.40 -13.59 -12.79
C GLY A 116 -13.71 -13.22 -14.10
N GLN A 117 -14.18 -13.75 -15.24
CA GLN A 117 -13.61 -13.42 -16.56
C GLN A 117 -13.70 -11.92 -16.88
N ARG A 118 -14.84 -11.28 -16.59
CA ARG A 118 -15.06 -9.84 -16.85
C ARG A 118 -14.23 -8.92 -15.95
N LEU A 119 -13.93 -9.35 -14.73
CA LEU A 119 -13.17 -8.55 -13.76
C LEU A 119 -11.66 -8.71 -13.90
N ASN A 120 -11.17 -9.61 -14.75
CA ASN A 120 -9.75 -9.84 -14.93
C ASN A 120 -9.03 -8.53 -15.32
N PRO A 121 -8.18 -7.96 -14.44
CA PRO A 121 -7.48 -6.71 -14.72
C PRO A 121 -6.50 -6.80 -15.90
N PHE A 122 -6.18 -8.04 -16.30
CA PHE A 122 -5.17 -8.39 -17.31
C PHE A 122 -5.79 -8.98 -18.58
N ASP A 123 -7.08 -8.76 -18.81
CA ASP A 123 -7.68 -9.14 -20.10
C ASP A 123 -7.15 -8.21 -21.20
N PRO A 124 -6.47 -8.71 -22.25
CA PRO A 124 -6.03 -7.90 -23.40
C PRO A 124 -7.19 -7.27 -24.18
N LEU A 125 -8.43 -7.68 -23.93
CA LEU A 125 -9.64 -7.05 -24.47
C LEU A 125 -10.18 -5.90 -23.60
N ARG A 126 -9.56 -5.61 -22.44
CA ARG A 126 -9.77 -4.30 -21.81
C ARG A 126 -9.21 -3.23 -22.74
N PRO A 127 -9.96 -2.18 -23.07
CA PRO A 127 -9.38 -1.01 -23.68
C PRO A 127 -8.41 -0.41 -22.65
N VAL A 128 -7.13 -0.76 -22.76
CA VAL A 128 -6.06 0.04 -22.17
C VAL A 128 -6.12 1.35 -22.93
N SER A 129 -6.61 2.40 -22.30
CA SER A 129 -6.76 3.73 -22.87
C SER A 129 -5.38 4.31 -23.19
N ASN A 130 -4.83 3.90 -24.33
CA ASN A 130 -4.00 4.74 -25.18
C ASN A 130 -4.87 5.15 -26.38
N VAL A 131 -5.89 5.99 -26.16
CA VAL A 131 -6.69 6.53 -27.25
C VAL A 131 -6.94 8.01 -26.98
N SER A 132 -6.62 8.82 -27.98
CA SER A 132 -6.63 10.28 -28.01
C SER A 132 -8.02 10.91 -28.09
N ASP A 133 -9.11 10.14 -27.93
CA ASP A 133 -10.49 10.63 -28.07
C ASP A 133 -11.36 10.23 -26.88
N VAL A 134 -11.93 11.24 -26.23
CA VAL A 134 -12.54 11.16 -24.88
C VAL A 134 -13.98 10.64 -24.90
N ASP A 135 -14.68 10.70 -26.04
CA ASP A 135 -16.11 10.40 -26.11
C ASP A 135 -16.44 8.89 -26.23
N ASP A 136 -15.57 8.08 -26.86
CA ASP A 136 -15.82 6.64 -27.13
C ASP A 136 -15.44 5.71 -25.93
N ALA A 137 -14.55 6.20 -25.05
CA ALA A 137 -14.12 5.47 -23.86
C ALA A 137 -15.18 5.45 -22.75
N THR A 138 -16.02 6.48 -22.67
CA THR A 138 -17.09 6.63 -21.67
C THR A 138 -18.27 5.69 -21.88
N GLU A 139 -18.66 5.42 -23.13
CA GLU A 139 -19.75 4.46 -23.43
C GLU A 139 -19.31 3.01 -23.18
N SER A 140 -18.06 2.69 -23.49
CA SER A 140 -17.49 1.35 -23.27
C SER A 140 -17.35 1.01 -21.78
N LEU A 141 -16.92 1.98 -20.95
CA LEU A 141 -16.76 1.80 -19.50
C LEU A 141 -18.12 1.61 -18.80
N THR A 142 -19.12 2.40 -19.18
CA THR A 142 -20.47 2.32 -18.62
C THR A 142 -21.19 1.01 -18.98
N GLN A 143 -20.97 0.46 -20.18
CA GLN A 143 -21.51 -0.86 -20.54
C GLN A 143 -20.89 -2.01 -19.71
N VAL A 144 -19.58 -1.98 -19.48
CA VAL A 144 -18.89 -3.01 -18.67
C VAL A 144 -19.31 -2.94 -17.20
N GLU A 145 -19.47 -1.73 -16.65
CA GLU A 145 -19.98 -1.52 -15.29
C GLU A 145 -21.44 -1.99 -15.16
N ASN A 146 -22.29 -1.67 -16.14
CA ASN A 146 -23.68 -2.12 -16.16
C ASN A 146 -23.80 -3.64 -16.27
N ALA A 147 -23.02 -4.28 -17.13
CA ALA A 147 -23.00 -5.74 -17.26
C ALA A 147 -22.47 -6.45 -15.99
N SER A 148 -21.52 -5.83 -15.28
CA SER A 148 -21.01 -6.31 -13.99
C SER A 148 -22.05 -6.16 -12.88
N ASN A 149 -22.79 -5.04 -12.88
CA ASN A 149 -23.88 -4.80 -11.92
C ASN A 149 -25.02 -5.81 -12.08
N VAL A 150 -25.43 -6.11 -13.32
CA VAL A 150 -26.45 -7.12 -13.61
C VAL A 150 -25.99 -8.51 -13.15
N ALA A 151 -24.77 -8.92 -13.51
CA ALA A 151 -24.23 -10.20 -13.08
C ALA A 151 -24.14 -10.33 -11.54
N THR A 152 -23.80 -9.23 -10.85
CA THR A 152 -23.76 -9.20 -9.38
C THR A 152 -25.15 -9.31 -8.76
N ALA A 153 -26.17 -8.70 -9.38
CA ALA A 153 -27.57 -8.82 -8.95
C ALA A 153 -28.09 -10.25 -9.11
N ASP A 154 -27.72 -10.93 -10.20
CA ASP A 154 -28.11 -12.32 -10.45
C ASP A 154 -27.43 -13.27 -9.44
N ILE A 155 -26.13 -13.06 -9.14
CA ILE A 155 -25.42 -13.80 -8.07
C ILE A 155 -26.10 -13.60 -6.71
N ARG A 156 -26.49 -12.35 -6.39
CA ARG A 156 -27.21 -12.04 -5.15
C ARG A 156 -28.55 -12.79 -5.10
N ALA A 157 -29.34 -12.77 -6.16
CA ALA A 157 -30.65 -13.41 -6.18
C ALA A 157 -30.56 -14.92 -5.93
N VAL A 158 -29.56 -15.59 -6.51
CA VAL A 158 -29.29 -17.01 -6.24
C VAL A 158 -28.86 -17.22 -4.79
N ALA A 159 -27.93 -16.42 -4.28
CA ALA A 159 -27.43 -16.55 -2.92
C ALA A 159 -28.54 -16.32 -1.87
N GLU A 160 -29.37 -15.29 -2.05
CA GLU A 160 -30.51 -14.99 -1.17
C GLU A 160 -31.53 -16.14 -1.18
N SER A 161 -31.82 -16.72 -2.34
CA SER A 161 -32.73 -17.86 -2.46
C SER A 161 -32.19 -19.10 -1.73
N MET A 162 -30.90 -19.42 -1.92
CA MET A 162 -30.26 -20.54 -1.22
C MET A 162 -30.21 -20.34 0.29
N ILE A 163 -29.84 -19.15 0.76
CA ILE A 163 -29.79 -18.83 2.20
C ILE A 163 -31.19 -18.91 2.81
N SER A 164 -32.19 -18.35 2.13
CA SER A 164 -33.58 -18.36 2.60
C SER A 164 -34.19 -19.75 2.63
N ALA A 165 -33.69 -20.68 1.80
CA ALA A 165 -34.09 -22.09 1.77
C ALA A 165 -33.34 -22.98 2.79
N GLY A 166 -32.42 -22.41 3.59
CA GLY A 166 -31.63 -23.16 4.59
C GLY A 166 -30.30 -23.73 4.08
N TYR A 167 -29.93 -23.46 2.82
CA TYR A 167 -28.71 -23.94 2.16
C TYR A 167 -27.57 -22.91 2.17
N GLY A 168 -27.51 -22.10 3.23
CA GLY A 168 -26.53 -21.02 3.36
C GLY A 168 -25.09 -21.52 3.42
N MET A 169 -24.85 -22.69 4.03
CA MET A 169 -23.51 -23.27 4.14
C MET A 169 -22.95 -23.71 2.78
N GLU A 170 -23.80 -24.33 1.96
CA GLU A 170 -23.49 -24.77 0.60
C GLU A 170 -23.24 -23.57 -0.31
N CYS A 171 -24.10 -22.55 -0.25
CA CYS A 171 -23.92 -21.28 -0.96
C CYS A 171 -22.56 -20.64 -0.63
N VAL A 172 -22.25 -20.50 0.67
CA VAL A 172 -21.00 -19.90 1.14
C VAL A 172 -19.79 -20.73 0.73
N ARG A 173 -19.88 -22.06 0.81
CA ARG A 173 -18.81 -22.98 0.37
C ARG A 173 -18.49 -22.77 -1.11
N VAL A 174 -19.50 -22.81 -1.98
CA VAL A 174 -19.34 -22.60 -3.43
C VAL A 174 -18.72 -21.24 -3.72
N PHE A 175 -19.28 -20.18 -3.12
CA PHE A 175 -18.79 -18.82 -3.29
C PHE A 175 -17.31 -18.69 -2.88
N LYS A 176 -16.96 -19.16 -1.68
CA LYS A 176 -15.59 -19.12 -1.16
C LYS A 176 -14.61 -19.87 -2.07
N THR A 177 -14.94 -21.10 -2.47
CA THR A 177 -14.08 -21.92 -3.34
C THR A 177 -13.79 -21.22 -4.67
N MET A 178 -14.83 -20.72 -5.34
CA MET A 178 -14.69 -20.08 -6.65
C MET A 178 -13.94 -18.75 -6.57
N ARG A 179 -14.33 -17.87 -5.63
CA ARG A 179 -13.67 -16.56 -5.50
C ARG A 179 -12.24 -16.67 -4.99
N LYS A 180 -11.95 -17.60 -4.07
CA LYS A 180 -10.57 -17.86 -3.63
C LYS A 180 -9.69 -18.32 -4.79
N SER A 181 -10.18 -19.25 -5.62
CA SER A 181 -9.47 -19.69 -6.81
C SER A 181 -9.21 -18.54 -7.79
N PHE A 182 -10.20 -17.67 -8.02
CA PHE A 182 -10.07 -16.49 -8.87
C PHE A 182 -9.02 -15.49 -8.34
N VAL A 183 -9.05 -15.18 -7.04
CA VAL A 183 -8.10 -14.26 -6.41
C VAL A 183 -6.68 -14.84 -6.44
N ASP A 184 -6.52 -16.13 -6.09
CA ASP A 184 -5.22 -16.81 -6.12
C ASP A 184 -4.65 -16.85 -7.55
N GLU A 185 -5.48 -17.07 -8.55
CA GLU A 185 -5.11 -17.01 -9.98
C GLU A 185 -4.70 -15.59 -10.40
N SER A 186 -5.46 -14.58 -9.99
CA SER A 186 -5.19 -13.18 -10.31
C SER A 186 -3.87 -12.68 -9.72
N VAL A 187 -3.58 -13.05 -8.45
CA VAL A 187 -2.31 -12.73 -7.80
C VAL A 187 -1.14 -13.49 -8.43
N ARG A 188 -1.36 -14.71 -8.92
CA ARG A 188 -0.35 -15.47 -9.67
C ARG A 188 -0.01 -14.81 -11.00
N ARG A 189 -1.03 -14.33 -11.74
CA ARG A 189 -0.82 -13.59 -13.00
C ARG A 189 -0.07 -12.28 -12.82
N LEU A 190 -0.22 -11.64 -11.66
CA LEU A 190 0.61 -10.51 -11.24
C LEU A 190 2.08 -10.87 -11.00
N GLY A 191 2.46 -12.15 -11.08
CA GLY A 191 3.83 -12.62 -10.90
C GLY A 191 4.22 -12.92 -9.45
N PHE A 192 3.27 -12.85 -8.52
CA PHE A 192 3.50 -13.04 -7.09
C PHE A 192 3.00 -14.39 -6.58
N GLU A 193 3.59 -15.44 -7.15
CA GLU A 193 3.50 -16.80 -6.61
C GLU A 193 4.06 -16.89 -5.19
N ARG A 194 3.89 -18.07 -4.55
CA ARG A 194 4.41 -18.37 -3.21
C ARG A 194 5.95 -18.34 -3.19
N LEU A 195 6.54 -17.16 -3.16
CA LEU A 195 7.97 -16.95 -3.01
C LEU A 195 8.37 -17.25 -1.57
N THR A 196 9.35 -18.13 -1.40
CA THR A 196 9.94 -18.45 -0.10
C THR A 196 11.24 -17.69 0.10
N GLN A 197 11.65 -17.51 1.35
CA GLN A 197 12.91 -16.85 1.70
C GLN A 197 14.12 -17.49 1.00
N SER A 198 14.13 -18.82 0.87
CA SER A 198 15.23 -19.56 0.22
C SER A 198 15.29 -19.33 -1.29
N GLN A 199 14.15 -19.10 -1.95
CA GLN A 199 14.11 -18.75 -3.37
C GLN A 199 14.59 -17.32 -3.60
N ILE A 200 14.20 -16.38 -2.73
CA ILE A 200 14.57 -14.97 -2.88
C ILE A 200 16.09 -14.76 -2.74
N HIS A 201 16.75 -15.53 -1.86
CA HIS A 201 18.22 -15.50 -1.74
C HIS A 201 18.97 -16.07 -2.93
N LYS A 202 18.32 -16.86 -3.79
CA LYS A 202 18.96 -17.45 -4.98
C LYS A 202 18.94 -16.53 -6.19
N PHE A 203 18.16 -15.45 -6.16
CA PHE A 203 18.13 -14.50 -7.26
C PHE A 203 19.38 -13.62 -7.23
N GLU A 204 19.96 -13.41 -8.42
CA GLU A 204 20.86 -12.30 -8.67
C GLU A 204 20.12 -10.97 -8.46
N TRP A 205 20.86 -9.92 -8.08
CA TRP A 205 20.26 -8.63 -7.74
C TRP A 205 19.43 -8.04 -8.89
N GLU A 206 19.89 -8.16 -10.14
CA GLU A 206 19.18 -7.62 -11.31
C GLU A 206 17.79 -8.27 -11.50
N ALA A 207 17.71 -9.59 -11.35
CA ALA A 207 16.45 -10.33 -11.43
C ALA A 207 15.51 -9.97 -10.27
N LEU A 208 16.07 -9.78 -9.07
CA LEU A 208 15.29 -9.32 -7.92
C LEU A 208 14.81 -7.88 -8.08
N GLU A 209 15.63 -6.98 -8.60
CA GLU A 209 15.25 -5.59 -8.85
C GLU A 209 14.09 -5.53 -9.85
N SER A 210 14.12 -6.34 -10.90
CA SER A 210 12.99 -6.48 -11.83
C SER A 210 11.71 -6.90 -11.08
N LYS A 211 11.79 -7.93 -10.22
CA LYS A 211 10.65 -8.38 -9.42
C LYS A 211 10.12 -7.32 -8.45
N ILE A 212 11.01 -6.49 -7.89
CA ILE A 212 10.61 -5.36 -7.04
C ILE A 212 9.81 -4.35 -7.86
N ARG A 213 10.26 -4.03 -9.08
CA ARG A 213 9.52 -3.12 -9.98
C ARG A 213 8.17 -3.70 -10.40
N ASP A 214 8.12 -4.99 -10.71
CA ASP A 214 6.86 -5.68 -11.02
C ASP A 214 5.90 -5.61 -9.82
N TRP A 215 6.43 -5.73 -8.59
CA TRP A 215 5.63 -5.65 -7.36
C TRP A 215 5.10 -4.24 -7.16
N LEU A 216 5.93 -3.22 -7.35
CA LEU A 216 5.55 -1.82 -7.24
C LEU A 216 4.43 -1.46 -8.25
N ALA A 217 4.49 -2.00 -9.46
CA ALA A 217 3.44 -1.82 -10.46
C ALA A 217 2.16 -2.61 -10.12
N ALA A 218 2.31 -3.82 -9.59
CA ALA A 218 1.22 -4.72 -9.24
C ALA A 218 0.44 -4.29 -7.98
N ALA A 219 1.12 -3.68 -6.99
CA ALA A 219 0.55 -3.44 -5.68
C ALA A 219 -0.69 -2.51 -5.71
N PRO A 220 -0.67 -1.37 -6.41
CA PRO A 220 -1.87 -0.53 -6.54
C PRO A 220 -3.03 -1.28 -7.21
N VAL A 221 -2.76 -2.08 -8.25
CA VAL A 221 -3.79 -2.87 -8.97
C VAL A 221 -4.38 -3.94 -8.04
N ALA A 222 -3.54 -4.65 -7.28
CA ALA A 222 -3.97 -5.67 -6.35
C ALA A 222 -4.91 -5.12 -5.28
N PHE A 223 -4.56 -3.99 -4.64
CA PHE A 223 -5.38 -3.43 -3.56
C PHE A 223 -6.57 -2.61 -4.08
N ARG A 224 -6.35 -1.68 -5.00
CA ARG A 224 -7.38 -0.74 -5.43
C ARG A 224 -8.35 -1.32 -6.45
N ALA A 225 -7.99 -2.38 -7.16
CA ALA A 225 -8.89 -3.06 -8.12
C ALA A 225 -9.32 -4.45 -7.63
N LEU A 226 -8.38 -5.38 -7.40
CA LEU A 226 -8.72 -6.77 -7.11
C LEU A 226 -9.38 -6.94 -5.75
N PHE A 227 -8.71 -6.58 -4.65
CA PHE A 227 -9.24 -6.77 -3.30
C PHE A 227 -10.44 -5.85 -3.01
N THR A 228 -10.41 -4.62 -3.53
CA THR A 228 -11.57 -3.71 -3.49
C THR A 228 -12.77 -4.29 -4.24
N GLY A 229 -12.56 -4.91 -5.42
CA GLY A 229 -13.60 -5.60 -6.16
C GLY A 229 -14.22 -6.77 -5.38
N GLU A 230 -13.41 -7.59 -4.73
CA GLU A 230 -13.91 -8.68 -3.87
C GLU A 230 -14.70 -8.16 -2.67
N ARG A 231 -14.27 -7.04 -2.07
CA ARG A 231 -14.98 -6.38 -0.98
C ARG A 231 -16.37 -5.95 -1.43
N LEU A 232 -16.47 -5.25 -2.55
CA LEU A 232 -17.73 -4.80 -3.13
C LEU A 232 -18.64 -5.97 -3.51
N LEU A 233 -18.08 -7.06 -4.05
CA LEU A 233 -18.85 -8.26 -4.38
C LEU A 233 -19.43 -8.90 -3.12
N CYS A 234 -18.64 -9.06 -2.05
CA CYS A 234 -19.13 -9.60 -0.78
C CYS A 234 -20.19 -8.68 -0.15
N ASP A 235 -19.97 -7.36 -0.16
CA ASP A 235 -20.91 -6.36 0.35
C ASP A 235 -22.25 -6.42 -0.39
N ARG A 236 -22.20 -6.64 -1.71
CA ARG A 236 -23.41 -6.74 -2.53
C ARG A 236 -24.13 -8.08 -2.33
N VAL A 237 -23.43 -9.21 -2.43
CA VAL A 237 -24.06 -10.55 -2.43
C VAL A 237 -24.61 -10.92 -1.06
N PHE A 238 -23.92 -10.54 0.03
CA PHE A 238 -24.30 -10.90 1.39
C PHE A 238 -24.79 -9.69 2.21
N ALA A 239 -25.49 -8.76 1.56
CA ALA A 239 -26.02 -7.55 2.21
C ALA A 239 -26.93 -7.86 3.41
N GLY A 240 -27.61 -9.02 3.41
CA GLY A 240 -28.49 -9.46 4.49
C GLY A 240 -27.80 -10.07 5.72
N SER A 241 -26.48 -10.31 5.70
CA SER A 241 -25.77 -10.90 6.85
C SER A 241 -24.31 -10.47 6.92
N ASP A 242 -24.02 -9.58 7.87
CA ASP A 242 -22.67 -9.08 8.14
C ASP A 242 -21.68 -10.22 8.48
N SER A 243 -22.11 -11.22 9.26
CA SER A 243 -21.22 -12.32 9.67
C SER A 243 -20.77 -13.18 8.48
N ILE A 244 -21.69 -13.50 7.56
CA ILE A 244 -21.40 -14.26 6.35
C ILE A 244 -20.51 -13.41 5.44
N ARG A 245 -20.87 -12.14 5.23
CA ARG A 245 -20.11 -11.21 4.40
C ARG A 245 -18.66 -11.10 4.81
N GLU A 246 -18.40 -10.82 6.09
CA GLU A 246 -17.03 -10.66 6.60
C GLU A 246 -16.24 -11.97 6.61
N SER A 247 -16.90 -13.10 6.89
CA SER A 247 -16.27 -14.43 6.81
C SER A 247 -15.88 -14.78 5.37
N CYS A 248 -16.77 -14.55 4.40
CA CYS A 248 -16.52 -14.78 2.97
C CYS A 248 -15.35 -13.93 2.47
N PHE A 249 -15.39 -12.62 2.71
CA PHE A 249 -14.34 -11.71 2.29
C PHE A 249 -12.98 -12.11 2.88
N ALA A 250 -12.94 -12.41 4.17
CA ALA A 250 -11.71 -12.81 4.84
C ALA A 250 -11.16 -14.13 4.27
N ASP A 251 -11.98 -15.17 4.12
CA ASP A 251 -11.48 -16.48 3.66
C ASP A 251 -11.01 -16.49 2.20
N VAL A 252 -11.61 -15.64 1.36
CA VAL A 252 -11.22 -15.45 -0.04
C VAL A 252 -9.89 -14.71 -0.15
N THR A 253 -9.71 -13.63 0.61
CA THR A 253 -8.59 -12.69 0.41
C THR A 253 -7.39 -12.90 1.34
N ARG A 254 -7.60 -13.44 2.55
CA ARG A 254 -6.59 -13.49 3.63
C ARG A 254 -5.24 -14.03 3.17
N ASP A 255 -5.22 -15.22 2.59
CA ASP A 255 -3.96 -15.87 2.24
C ASP A 255 -3.27 -15.17 1.05
N ALA A 256 -4.04 -14.69 0.08
CA ALA A 256 -3.52 -14.00 -1.09
C ALA A 256 -2.91 -12.65 -0.73
N ALA A 257 -3.64 -11.83 0.05
CA ALA A 257 -3.19 -10.52 0.50
C ALA A 257 -1.98 -10.65 1.45
N ALA A 258 -2.00 -11.59 2.39
CA ALA A 258 -0.88 -11.81 3.30
C ALA A 258 0.40 -12.22 2.54
N ARG A 259 0.28 -13.12 1.55
CA ARG A 259 1.43 -13.50 0.71
C ARG A 259 1.96 -12.34 -0.13
N PHE A 260 1.07 -11.56 -0.72
CA PHE A 260 1.45 -10.40 -1.52
C PHE A 260 2.21 -9.35 -0.68
N LEU A 261 1.75 -9.09 0.54
CA LEU A 261 2.38 -8.17 1.50
C LEU A 261 3.61 -8.74 2.22
N ALA A 262 3.83 -10.05 2.18
CA ALA A 262 5.05 -10.66 2.70
C ALA A 262 6.27 -10.38 1.83
N PHE A 263 6.09 -10.14 0.52
CA PHE A 263 7.20 -9.94 -0.41
C PHE A 263 8.17 -8.80 0.00
N PRO A 264 7.71 -7.58 0.35
CA PRO A 264 8.60 -6.53 0.83
C PRO A 264 9.40 -6.91 2.09
N GLU A 265 8.80 -7.65 3.02
CA GLU A 265 9.49 -8.15 4.21
C GLU A 265 10.60 -9.15 3.85
N LEU A 266 10.34 -10.05 2.88
CA LEU A 266 11.33 -11.02 2.43
C LEU A 266 12.52 -10.33 1.75
N VAL A 267 12.27 -9.28 0.96
CA VAL A 267 13.30 -8.44 0.34
C VAL A 267 14.12 -7.71 1.40
N ALA A 268 13.46 -7.16 2.44
CA ALA A 268 14.14 -6.47 3.54
C ALA A 268 15.16 -7.36 4.27
N ARG A 269 14.91 -8.68 4.34
CA ARG A 269 15.80 -9.64 5.00
C ARG A 269 17.07 -10.00 4.21
N LEU A 270 17.24 -9.47 2.99
CA LEU A 270 18.41 -9.77 2.17
C LEU A 270 19.67 -9.02 2.61
N LYS A 271 20.82 -9.45 2.08
CA LYS A 271 22.11 -8.81 2.36
C LYS A 271 22.08 -7.33 1.98
N ARG A 272 22.40 -6.50 2.96
CA ARG A 272 22.45 -5.03 2.87
C ARG A 272 23.53 -4.57 1.90
N SER A 273 23.22 -3.54 1.12
CA SER A 273 24.20 -2.72 0.42
C SER A 273 23.60 -1.34 0.12
N PRO A 274 24.42 -0.29 -0.04
CA PRO A 274 23.94 1.04 -0.33
C PRO A 274 23.05 1.10 -1.59
N GLU A 275 23.39 0.34 -2.63
CA GLU A 275 22.65 0.32 -3.91
C GLU A 275 21.22 -0.21 -3.73
N LYS A 276 21.03 -1.15 -2.79
CA LYS A 276 19.72 -1.74 -2.51
C LYS A 276 18.81 -0.83 -1.71
N LEU A 277 19.36 0.17 -1.00
CA LEU A 277 18.58 1.07 -0.15
C LEU A 277 17.46 1.75 -0.94
N PHE A 278 17.73 2.21 -2.16
CA PHE A 278 16.74 2.92 -2.96
C PHE A 278 15.50 2.06 -3.26
N ARG A 279 15.70 0.77 -3.57
CA ARG A 279 14.58 -0.17 -3.77
C ARG A 279 13.84 -0.50 -2.48
N ILE A 280 14.53 -0.52 -1.34
CA ILE A 280 13.89 -0.64 -0.03
C ILE A 280 13.01 0.60 0.28
N LEU A 281 13.49 1.80 -0.07
CA LEU A 281 12.72 3.03 0.09
C LEU A 281 11.50 3.07 -0.84
N ASP A 282 11.63 2.61 -2.09
CA ASP A 282 10.50 2.48 -3.02
C ASP A 282 9.41 1.56 -2.44
N LEU A 283 9.81 0.38 -1.93
CA LEU A 283 8.90 -0.57 -1.30
C LEU A 283 8.23 0.02 -0.05
N HIS A 284 8.99 0.71 0.80
CA HIS A 284 8.44 1.36 2.00
C HIS A 284 7.38 2.39 1.60
N ASN A 285 7.69 3.26 0.64
CA ASN A 285 6.78 4.28 0.17
C ASN A 285 5.49 3.67 -0.40
N ALA A 286 5.60 2.64 -1.25
CA ALA A 286 4.43 1.97 -1.82
C ALA A 286 3.54 1.30 -0.77
N VAL A 287 4.11 0.64 0.26
CA VAL A 287 3.30 0.06 1.34
C VAL A 287 2.65 1.16 2.19
N ALA A 288 3.36 2.26 2.46
CA ALA A 288 2.84 3.40 3.24
C ALA A 288 1.68 4.11 2.51
N GLU A 289 1.79 4.30 1.19
CA GLU A 289 0.72 4.87 0.36
C GLU A 289 -0.53 3.97 0.28
N LEU A 290 -0.36 2.66 0.36
CA LEU A 290 -1.47 1.69 0.38
C LEU A 290 -2.04 1.46 1.77
N TRP A 291 -1.37 1.90 2.83
CA TRP A 291 -1.78 1.64 4.21
C TRP A 291 -3.22 2.09 4.51
N PRO A 292 -3.67 3.31 4.14
CA PRO A 292 -5.05 3.73 4.41
C PRO A 292 -6.10 2.82 3.74
N ASP A 293 -5.83 2.38 2.51
CA ASP A 293 -6.70 1.46 1.76
C ASP A 293 -6.75 0.09 2.45
N ILE A 294 -5.59 -0.43 2.89
CA ILE A 294 -5.48 -1.69 3.63
C ILE A 294 -6.21 -1.62 4.97
N GLU A 295 -6.02 -0.55 5.72
CA GLU A 295 -6.62 -0.36 7.04
C GLU A 295 -8.15 -0.31 6.95
N SER A 296 -8.68 0.46 6.00
CA SER A 296 -10.11 0.58 5.72
C SER A 296 -10.73 -0.74 5.29
N MET A 297 -10.09 -1.44 4.34
CA MET A 297 -10.62 -2.66 3.73
C MET A 297 -10.58 -3.87 4.68
N PHE A 298 -9.56 -3.97 5.53
CA PHE A 298 -9.32 -5.11 6.41
C PHE A 298 -9.55 -4.77 7.90
N ARG A 299 -10.56 -3.94 8.17
CA ARG A 299 -10.89 -3.42 9.51
C ARG A 299 -11.30 -4.47 10.56
N PHE A 300 -11.79 -5.64 10.12
CA PHE A 300 -12.32 -6.67 11.01
C PHE A 300 -11.22 -7.59 11.58
N GLU A 301 -11.53 -8.25 12.70
CA GLU A 301 -10.59 -9.15 13.38
C GLU A 301 -10.23 -10.37 12.52
N SER A 302 -11.18 -10.88 11.73
CA SER A 302 -10.96 -12.00 10.79
C SER A 302 -9.88 -11.72 9.73
N THR A 303 -9.54 -10.45 9.52
CA THR A 303 -8.53 -9.95 8.58
C THR A 303 -7.36 -9.24 9.27
N ALA A 304 -7.29 -9.22 10.60
CA ALA A 304 -6.24 -8.53 11.36
C ALA A 304 -4.82 -8.99 11.01
N ALA A 305 -4.66 -10.26 10.63
CA ALA A 305 -3.39 -10.81 10.17
C ALA A 305 -2.80 -10.04 8.96
N ILE A 306 -3.65 -9.53 8.05
CA ILE A 306 -3.20 -8.77 6.87
C ILE A 306 -2.66 -7.40 7.30
N ARG A 307 -3.41 -6.68 8.16
CA ARG A 307 -2.96 -5.39 8.70
C ARG A 307 -1.64 -5.55 9.46
N LYS A 308 -1.55 -6.58 10.31
CA LYS A 308 -0.31 -6.92 11.03
C LYS A 308 0.84 -7.21 10.06
N GLN A 309 0.59 -7.92 8.97
CA GLN A 309 1.60 -8.21 7.95
C GLN A 309 2.10 -6.93 7.26
N ALA A 310 1.20 -6.02 6.87
CA ALA A 310 1.59 -4.72 6.28
C ALA A 310 2.42 -3.87 7.24
N VAL A 311 2.02 -3.76 8.51
CA VAL A 311 2.78 -3.04 9.55
C VAL A 311 4.15 -3.68 9.76
N ASN A 312 4.22 -5.00 9.86
CA ASN A 312 5.50 -5.71 9.99
C ASN A 312 6.42 -5.44 8.80
N SER A 313 5.89 -5.45 7.58
CA SER A 313 6.65 -5.12 6.37
C SER A 313 7.21 -3.71 6.44
N LEU A 314 6.39 -2.70 6.81
CA LEU A 314 6.85 -1.32 7.00
C LEU A 314 7.97 -1.24 8.05
N LEU A 315 7.76 -1.80 9.24
CA LEU A 315 8.74 -1.75 10.33
C LEU A 315 10.08 -2.38 9.92
N ARG A 316 10.05 -3.51 9.19
CA ARG A 316 11.27 -4.16 8.69
C ARG A 316 11.97 -3.37 7.61
N LEU A 317 11.24 -2.76 6.68
CA LEU A 317 11.82 -1.87 5.66
C LEU A 317 12.45 -0.64 6.33
N THR A 318 11.80 -0.06 7.34
CA THR A 318 12.31 1.06 8.14
C THR A 318 13.62 0.68 8.86
N GLU A 319 13.65 -0.46 9.55
CA GLU A 319 14.84 -0.97 10.23
C GLU A 319 16.01 -1.15 9.25
N VAL A 320 15.74 -1.76 8.09
CA VAL A 320 16.75 -2.00 7.06
C VAL A 320 17.25 -0.69 6.48
N ALA A 321 16.36 0.25 6.14
CA ALA A 321 16.75 1.56 5.63
C ALA A 321 17.65 2.33 6.61
N ARG A 322 17.27 2.35 7.89
CA ARG A 322 18.08 2.96 8.96
C ARG A 322 19.45 2.29 9.07
N SER A 323 19.49 0.96 9.07
CA SER A 323 20.75 0.20 9.16
C SER A 323 21.66 0.40 7.95
N SER A 324 21.12 0.45 6.73
CA SER A 324 21.88 0.69 5.50
C SER A 324 22.48 2.08 5.45
N LEU A 325 21.80 3.09 5.99
CA LEU A 325 22.36 4.44 6.09
C LEU A 325 23.53 4.50 7.10
N ALA A 326 23.40 3.81 8.23
CA ALA A 326 24.48 3.69 9.22
C ALA A 326 25.69 2.89 8.65
N GLU A 327 25.45 1.83 7.89
CA GLU A 327 26.51 1.10 7.19
C GLU A 327 27.21 1.96 6.14
N PHE A 328 26.46 2.79 5.41
CA PHE A 328 27.00 3.75 4.45
C PHE A 328 27.90 4.79 5.14
N GLU A 329 27.45 5.38 6.25
CA GLU A 329 28.27 6.28 7.07
C GLU A 329 29.58 5.61 7.49
N ALA A 330 29.47 4.39 8.05
CA ALA A 330 30.61 3.67 8.55
C ALA A 330 31.56 3.23 7.42
N ALA A 331 31.06 3.02 6.20
CA ALA A 331 31.89 2.77 5.02
C ALA A 331 32.70 4.00 4.61
N ILE A 332 32.13 5.21 4.69
CA ILE A 332 32.86 6.46 4.46
C ILE A 332 33.99 6.63 5.48
N GLN A 333 33.69 6.40 6.77
CA GLN A 333 34.68 6.52 7.85
C GLN A 333 35.81 5.50 7.72
N ARG A 334 35.49 4.24 7.37
CA ARG A 334 36.47 3.16 7.24
C ARG A 334 37.27 3.18 5.94
N ASP A 335 36.92 4.05 4.98
CA ASP A 335 37.62 4.09 3.70
C ASP A 335 39.14 4.32 3.89
N ALA A 336 39.92 3.26 3.67
CA ALA A 336 41.36 3.24 3.83
C ALA A 336 42.09 3.41 2.49
N SER A 337 41.38 3.79 1.43
CA SER A 337 41.98 3.98 0.11
C SER A 337 43.14 4.98 0.19
N ARG A 338 44.33 4.52 -0.19
CA ARG A 338 45.58 5.30 -0.23
C ARG A 338 45.87 5.85 -1.63
N SER A 339 44.87 5.91 -2.51
CA SER A 339 45.07 6.40 -3.87
C SER A 339 45.41 7.90 -3.82
N LEU A 340 46.70 8.21 -3.85
CA LEU A 340 47.18 9.56 -4.08
C LEU A 340 46.81 9.93 -5.51
N ILE A 341 45.89 10.86 -5.64
CA ILE A 341 45.54 11.42 -6.94
C ILE A 341 46.66 12.38 -7.29
N THR A 342 47.36 12.09 -8.37
CA THR A 342 48.66 12.66 -8.72
C THR A 342 48.66 14.18 -8.90
N VAL A 343 47.51 14.86 -8.91
CA VAL A 343 47.38 16.30 -9.15
C VAL A 343 46.20 16.94 -8.37
N GLY A 344 45.87 16.49 -7.16
CA GLY A 344 44.86 17.17 -6.32
C GLY A 344 43.44 17.26 -6.92
N ASP A 345 43.09 16.42 -7.89
CA ASP A 345 41.74 16.32 -8.46
C ASP A 345 40.72 15.78 -7.43
N VAL A 346 39.43 15.88 -7.77
CA VAL A 346 38.32 15.40 -6.94
C VAL A 346 38.49 13.91 -6.65
N HIS A 347 38.36 13.54 -5.38
CA HIS A 347 38.53 12.17 -4.92
C HIS A 347 37.37 11.26 -5.41
N PRO A 348 37.63 10.01 -5.85
CA PRO A 348 36.58 9.06 -6.21
C PRO A 348 35.54 8.87 -5.10
N LEU A 349 35.97 8.82 -3.84
CA LEU A 349 35.07 8.81 -2.67
C LEU A 349 34.11 10.00 -2.67
N THR A 350 34.59 11.22 -2.93
CA THR A 350 33.75 12.42 -3.01
C THR A 350 32.71 12.28 -4.11
N ARG A 351 33.11 11.79 -5.29
CA ARG A 351 32.18 11.56 -6.41
C ARG A 351 31.11 10.53 -6.03
N TYR A 352 31.51 9.40 -5.43
CA TYR A 352 30.61 8.33 -5.00
C TYR A 352 29.61 8.81 -3.95
N VAL A 353 30.09 9.38 -2.85
CA VAL A 353 29.24 9.83 -1.73
C VAL A 353 28.29 10.93 -2.17
N MET A 354 28.77 11.93 -2.91
CA MET A 354 27.89 13.02 -3.35
C MET A 354 26.84 12.54 -4.35
N ASN A 355 27.19 11.64 -5.28
CA ASN A 355 26.19 11.07 -6.18
C ASN A 355 25.13 10.29 -5.39
N TYR A 356 25.55 9.49 -4.39
CA TYR A 356 24.64 8.76 -3.52
C TYR A 356 23.69 9.69 -2.75
N LEU A 357 24.22 10.75 -2.13
CA LEU A 357 23.42 11.73 -1.39
C LEU A 357 22.45 12.51 -2.30
N VAL A 358 22.86 12.83 -3.53
CA VAL A 358 21.98 13.45 -4.54
C VAL A 358 20.79 12.54 -4.85
N PHE A 359 21.02 11.23 -5.02
CA PHE A 359 19.92 10.27 -5.20
C PHE A 359 19.04 10.18 -3.96
N LEU A 360 19.65 10.12 -2.77
CA LEU A 360 18.94 10.03 -1.49
C LEU A 360 18.04 11.24 -1.22
N ALA A 361 18.44 12.43 -1.67
CA ALA A 361 17.64 13.66 -1.55
C ALA A 361 16.29 13.58 -2.28
N ASN A 362 16.14 12.70 -3.28
CA ASN A 362 14.84 12.47 -3.92
C ASN A 362 13.84 11.78 -2.99
N TYR A 363 14.31 11.11 -1.94
CA TYR A 363 13.50 10.38 -0.96
C TYR A 363 13.33 11.15 0.35
N GLN A 364 13.48 12.48 0.34
CA GLN A 364 13.46 13.31 1.55
C GLN A 364 12.22 13.08 2.43
N GLN A 365 11.02 12.92 1.83
CA GLN A 365 9.78 12.73 2.58
C GLN A 365 9.73 11.35 3.23
N THR A 366 9.98 10.30 2.43
CA THR A 366 10.04 8.91 2.92
C THR A 366 11.08 8.75 4.04
N LEU A 367 12.22 9.43 3.93
CA LEU A 367 13.25 9.43 4.97
C LEU A 367 12.83 10.22 6.21
N ALA A 368 12.14 11.35 6.04
CA ALA A 368 11.55 12.07 7.17
C ALA A 368 10.60 11.16 7.96
N ASP A 369 9.74 10.41 7.28
CA ASP A 369 8.81 9.47 7.93
C ASP A 369 9.57 8.31 8.61
N ILE A 370 10.56 7.72 7.93
CA ILE A 370 11.40 6.64 8.48
C ILE A 370 12.18 7.09 9.72
N PHE A 371 12.55 8.36 9.85
CA PHE A 371 13.35 8.86 10.96
C PHE A 371 12.57 9.73 11.95
N ALA A 372 11.25 9.89 11.78
CA ALA A 372 10.41 10.74 12.62
C ALA A 372 10.54 10.44 14.13
N ASP A 373 10.66 9.16 14.48
CA ASP A 373 10.76 8.71 15.89
C ASP A 373 12.19 8.79 16.47
N LEU A 374 13.19 9.12 15.65
CA LEU A 374 14.60 9.14 16.05
C LEU A 374 15.16 10.56 15.88
N ALA A 375 15.18 11.31 16.98
CA ALA A 375 15.98 12.53 17.03
C ALA A 375 17.46 12.18 16.72
N PHE A 376 18.11 12.97 15.87
CA PHE A 376 19.49 12.75 15.50
C PHE A 376 20.37 13.75 16.24
N GLU A 377 21.08 13.28 17.25
CA GLU A 377 22.11 14.08 17.90
C GLU A 377 23.47 13.72 17.28
N PRO A 378 24.05 14.60 16.44
CA PRO A 378 25.40 14.39 15.96
C PRO A 378 26.41 14.40 17.13
N PRO A 379 27.46 13.55 17.11
CA PRO A 379 28.39 13.43 18.21
C PRO A 379 29.17 14.73 18.44
N SER A 380 29.19 15.22 19.68
CA SER A 380 29.95 16.38 20.12
C SER A 380 31.44 16.07 20.29
N PRO A 381 32.36 17.03 20.06
CA PRO A 381 32.11 18.42 19.70
C PRO A 381 31.97 18.63 18.18
N LEU A 382 30.95 19.38 17.79
CA LEU A 382 30.80 19.92 16.44
C LEU A 382 31.28 21.37 16.41
N PRO A 383 31.84 21.87 15.29
CA PRO A 383 31.98 23.31 15.11
C PRO A 383 30.59 23.95 15.19
N GLU A 384 30.40 24.90 16.12
CA GLU A 384 29.10 25.52 16.49
C GLU A 384 28.26 26.02 15.30
N SER A 385 28.85 26.14 14.11
CA SER A 385 28.26 26.80 12.96
C SER A 385 28.15 25.91 11.71
N PHE A 386 28.21 24.59 11.88
CA PHE A 386 28.04 23.64 10.76
C PHE A 386 26.57 23.41 10.38
N PHE A 387 25.62 23.53 11.33
CA PHE A 387 24.20 23.17 11.14
C PHE A 387 23.22 24.35 11.13
N ASP A 388 23.68 25.60 11.29
CA ASP A 388 22.81 26.80 11.34
C ASP A 388 22.21 27.16 9.98
N ALA A 389 21.40 26.28 9.42
CA ALA A 389 20.52 26.58 8.28
C ALA A 389 19.15 27.11 8.74
N ALA A 390 18.88 27.21 10.05
CA ALA A 390 17.54 27.43 10.60
C ALA A 390 17.37 28.63 11.55
N GLU A 391 18.34 29.54 11.67
CA GLU A 391 18.10 30.79 12.42
C GLU A 391 17.58 31.90 11.49
N VAL A 392 16.31 32.20 11.72
CA VAL A 392 15.43 33.13 11.03
C VAL A 392 15.91 34.58 11.15
N ALA A 393 15.67 35.31 10.06
CA ALA A 393 15.66 36.75 9.95
C ALA A 393 15.28 37.51 11.24
N THR A 394 16.19 38.37 11.71
CA THR A 394 15.92 39.78 12.10
C THR A 394 17.25 40.45 12.50
N PRO A 395 17.49 41.72 12.11
CA PRO A 395 18.70 42.42 12.51
C PRO A 395 18.58 42.93 13.95
N PRO A 396 19.66 43.02 14.74
CA PRO A 396 19.60 43.56 16.09
C PRO A 396 19.67 45.09 16.02
N SER A 397 18.57 45.77 16.33
CA SER A 397 18.59 47.22 16.59
C SER A 397 18.80 47.48 18.08
N SER A 398 20.00 47.97 18.41
CA SER A 398 20.31 49.05 19.36
C SER A 398 19.51 49.18 20.68
N SER A 399 20.25 48.93 21.77
CA SER A 399 20.43 49.81 22.94
C SER A 399 19.46 49.76 24.14
N PRO A 400 19.96 50.07 25.36
CA PRO A 400 19.50 49.49 26.63
C PRO A 400 18.75 50.48 27.52
N THR A 401 18.03 50.02 28.55
CA THR A 401 17.90 50.69 29.87
C THR A 401 17.29 49.75 30.91
N SER A 402 17.79 49.93 32.13
CA SER A 402 17.69 49.15 33.36
C SER A 402 16.35 49.16 34.11
N ALA A 403 16.24 48.17 35.02
CA ALA A 403 15.82 48.26 36.43
C ALA A 403 14.50 47.57 36.88
N SER A 404 14.71 46.47 37.61
CA SER A 404 14.13 46.07 38.92
C SER A 404 12.68 45.60 39.12
N THR A 405 12.63 44.41 39.74
CA THR A 405 11.81 43.93 40.89
C THR A 405 10.38 43.35 40.70
N THR A 406 10.35 42.03 40.96
CA THR A 406 9.45 41.23 41.83
C THR A 406 8.00 40.89 41.45
N SER A 407 7.79 39.56 41.48
CA SER A 407 6.61 38.78 41.92
C SER A 407 5.32 38.77 41.09
N SER A 408 4.99 37.59 40.56
CA SER A 408 3.78 36.80 40.88
C SER A 408 3.24 36.03 39.65
N GLU A 409 2.96 34.77 39.93
CA GLU A 409 2.34 33.66 39.20
C GLU A 409 1.37 33.96 38.04
N GLY A 410 1.46 33.15 36.98
CA GLY A 410 0.44 33.04 35.94
C GLY A 410 0.88 32.24 34.70
N SER A 411 0.55 30.94 34.69
CA SER A 411 0.09 30.14 33.54
C SER A 411 0.79 30.27 32.17
N SER A 412 1.53 29.23 31.75
CA SER A 412 1.51 28.58 30.41
C SER A 412 2.79 27.78 30.13
N PRO A 413 2.74 26.48 29.74
CA PRO A 413 3.91 25.76 29.25
C PRO A 413 3.83 25.60 27.72
N LEU A 414 4.23 26.61 26.95
CA LEU A 414 4.31 26.51 25.49
C LEU A 414 5.46 27.38 24.96
N SER A 415 6.68 26.86 24.97
CA SER A 415 7.74 27.21 24.01
C SER A 415 9.04 26.47 24.34
N SER A 416 9.09 25.17 24.09
CA SER A 416 10.35 24.41 24.01
C SER A 416 10.38 23.38 22.89
N SER A 417 9.42 23.44 21.95
CA SER A 417 9.32 22.47 20.84
C SER A 417 10.08 22.85 19.56
N SER A 418 10.61 24.07 19.46
CA SER A 418 11.27 24.56 18.22
C SER A 418 12.69 24.00 18.03
N SER A 419 13.51 23.98 19.09
CA SER A 419 14.88 23.46 19.05
C SER A 419 14.94 21.94 18.84
N ALA A 420 13.95 21.20 19.34
CA ALA A 420 13.87 19.75 19.15
C ALA A 420 13.45 19.35 17.72
N ALA A 421 12.71 20.22 17.01
CA ALA A 421 12.26 19.96 15.64
C ALA A 421 13.40 20.09 14.61
N ALA A 422 14.38 20.98 14.86
CA ALA A 422 15.56 21.12 14.01
C ALA A 422 16.50 19.90 14.14
N SER A 423 16.74 19.43 15.37
CA SER A 423 17.64 18.31 15.72
C SER A 423 17.11 16.90 15.37
N GLY A 424 15.94 16.80 14.74
CA GLY A 424 15.40 15.52 14.23
C GLY A 424 15.34 15.42 12.71
N SER A 425 15.59 16.52 11.99
CA SER A 425 15.29 16.58 10.56
C SER A 425 16.28 15.77 9.72
N ILE A 426 15.77 15.14 8.65
CA ILE A 426 16.60 14.44 7.66
C ILE A 426 17.71 15.35 7.08
N SER A 427 17.49 16.67 7.06
CA SER A 427 18.50 17.68 6.72
C SER A 427 19.76 17.55 7.57
N VAL A 428 19.63 17.47 8.90
CA VAL A 428 20.77 17.34 9.82
C VAL A 428 21.54 16.04 9.57
N ARG A 429 20.83 14.92 9.33
CA ARG A 429 21.47 13.63 9.00
C ARG A 429 22.25 13.69 7.68
N ILE A 430 21.70 14.33 6.66
CA ILE A 430 22.38 14.51 5.37
C ILE A 430 23.59 15.45 5.52
N ALA A 431 23.44 16.56 6.24
CA ALA A 431 24.54 17.46 6.57
C ALA A 431 25.66 16.73 7.31
N TRP A 432 25.33 15.86 8.26
CA TRP A 432 26.28 15.01 8.97
C TRP A 432 27.05 14.07 8.03
N LEU A 433 26.38 13.39 7.10
CA LEU A 433 27.08 12.54 6.12
C LEU A 433 28.06 13.34 5.24
N VAL A 434 27.71 14.58 4.87
CA VAL A 434 28.62 15.48 4.16
C VAL A 434 29.80 15.88 5.06
N LEU A 435 29.57 16.14 6.36
CA LEU A 435 30.64 16.41 7.32
C LEU A 435 31.61 15.23 7.44
N VAL A 436 31.08 14.02 7.60
CA VAL A 436 31.88 12.78 7.68
C VAL A 436 32.76 12.63 6.45
N LEU A 437 32.24 12.93 5.25
CA LEU A 437 33.04 12.97 4.02
C LEU A 437 34.13 14.04 4.10
N ILE A 438 33.81 15.28 4.48
CA ILE A 438 34.78 16.38 4.57
C ILE A 438 35.92 16.02 5.56
N CYS A 439 35.60 15.56 6.77
CA CYS A 439 36.60 15.13 7.74
C CYS A 439 37.47 13.99 7.21
N LYS A 440 36.87 13.07 6.42
CA LYS A 440 37.64 11.99 5.81
C LYS A 440 38.60 12.50 4.73
N LEU A 441 38.23 13.55 4.01
CA LEU A 441 39.09 14.22 3.03
C LEU A 441 40.22 15.00 3.72
N ASP A 442 39.96 15.62 4.88
CA ASP A 442 41.00 16.29 5.68
C ASP A 442 42.11 15.30 6.07
N VAL A 443 41.76 14.12 6.58
CA VAL A 443 42.73 13.05 6.89
C VAL A 443 43.51 12.59 5.65
N LYS A 444 42.85 12.53 4.49
CA LYS A 444 43.53 12.17 3.22
C LYS A 444 44.44 13.26 2.71
N ALA A 445 44.14 14.53 2.99
CA ALA A 445 44.96 15.67 2.60
C ALA A 445 46.34 15.65 3.30
N GLU A 446 46.44 15.06 4.48
CA GLU A 446 47.70 14.87 5.22
C GLU A 446 48.70 13.94 4.51
N LEU A 447 48.24 13.14 3.52
CA LEU A 447 49.10 12.25 2.76
C LEU A 447 49.95 12.98 1.70
N TYR A 448 49.64 14.23 1.38
CA TYR A 448 50.42 15.03 0.45
C TYR A 448 51.69 15.57 1.11
N ARG A 449 52.83 15.41 0.44
CA ARG A 449 54.11 15.94 0.92
C ARG A 449 54.17 17.47 0.93
N GLU A 450 53.53 18.10 -0.05
CA GLU A 450 53.48 19.55 -0.17
C GLU A 450 52.17 20.09 0.41
N VAL A 451 52.29 21.04 1.34
CA VAL A 451 51.13 21.69 1.99
C VAL A 451 50.27 22.45 0.98
N ALA A 452 50.86 23.01 -0.08
CA ALA A 452 50.09 23.66 -1.13
C ALA A 452 49.16 22.66 -1.86
N LEU A 453 49.65 21.45 -2.16
CA LEU A 453 48.87 20.41 -2.83
C LEU A 453 47.75 19.86 -1.94
N SER A 454 47.96 19.77 -0.61
CA SER A 454 46.89 19.37 0.31
C SER A 454 45.74 20.39 0.32
N TYR A 455 46.04 21.69 0.32
CA TYR A 455 45.03 22.74 0.23
C TYR A 455 44.33 22.78 -1.14
N LEU A 456 45.05 22.55 -2.24
CA LEU A 456 44.45 22.45 -3.58
C LEU A 456 43.46 21.28 -3.66
N PHE A 457 43.86 20.12 -3.13
CA PHE A 457 43.00 18.93 -3.04
C PHE A 457 41.71 19.23 -2.25
N LEU A 458 41.81 19.86 -1.08
CA LEU A 458 40.64 20.23 -0.28
C LEU A 458 39.75 21.25 -1.00
N ALA A 459 40.33 22.27 -1.63
CA ALA A 459 39.58 23.26 -2.40
C ALA A 459 38.76 22.61 -3.53
N ASN A 460 39.40 21.74 -4.32
CA ASN A 460 38.76 21.06 -5.44
C ASN A 460 37.61 20.15 -4.99
N ASN A 461 37.81 19.39 -3.91
CA ASN A 461 36.79 18.49 -3.39
C ASN A 461 35.61 19.24 -2.76
N ILE A 462 35.87 20.26 -1.94
CA ILE A 462 34.79 21.07 -1.34
C ILE A 462 34.02 21.83 -2.43
N GLN A 463 34.70 22.40 -3.42
CA GLN A 463 34.03 23.07 -4.54
C GLN A 463 33.14 22.09 -5.34
N PHE A 464 33.59 20.84 -5.52
CA PHE A 464 32.78 19.80 -6.14
C PHE A 464 31.54 19.46 -5.31
N ILE A 465 31.69 19.30 -3.98
CA ILE A 465 30.57 19.06 -3.05
C ILE A 465 29.54 20.19 -3.16
N VAL A 466 29.98 21.45 -3.06
CA VAL A 466 29.11 22.64 -3.18
C VAL A 466 28.37 22.63 -4.52
N ARG A 467 29.08 22.39 -5.63
CA ARG A 467 28.47 22.34 -6.96
C ARG A 467 27.35 21.30 -7.02
N LYS A 468 27.60 20.09 -6.51
CA LYS A 468 26.60 19.01 -6.44
C LYS A 468 25.39 19.38 -5.57
N VAL A 469 25.62 20.09 -4.46
CA VAL A 469 24.52 20.58 -3.60
C VAL A 469 23.68 21.61 -4.36
N LYS A 470 24.31 22.61 -5.00
CA LYS A 470 23.62 23.65 -5.79
C LYS A 470 22.78 23.09 -6.93
N GLU A 471 23.26 22.05 -7.59
CA GLU A 471 22.64 21.44 -8.78
C GLU A 471 21.54 20.40 -8.44
N SER A 472 21.23 20.14 -7.17
CA SER A 472 20.32 19.08 -6.76
C SER A 472 19.35 19.49 -5.65
N LYS A 473 18.42 18.59 -5.31
CA LYS A 473 17.50 18.76 -4.18
C LYS A 473 18.20 18.86 -2.82
N LEU A 474 19.50 18.54 -2.75
CA LEU A 474 20.30 18.78 -1.54
C LEU A 474 20.32 20.25 -1.14
N ARG A 475 20.20 21.19 -2.08
CA ARG A 475 20.09 22.62 -1.77
C ARG A 475 18.87 22.93 -0.90
N LEU A 476 17.73 22.25 -1.13
CA LEU A 476 16.51 22.42 -0.34
C LEU A 476 16.68 21.90 1.08
N LEU A 477 17.47 20.84 1.25
CA LEU A 477 17.73 20.24 2.55
C LEU A 477 18.76 21.06 3.35
N LEU A 478 19.88 21.46 2.72
CA LEU A 478 21.01 22.08 3.39
C LEU A 478 20.92 23.61 3.48
N GLY A 479 20.19 24.25 2.57
CA GLY A 479 19.98 25.71 2.54
C GLY A 479 21.12 26.51 1.90
N ASP A 480 20.81 27.75 1.53
CA ASP A 480 21.73 28.64 0.81
C ASP A 480 22.89 29.14 1.68
N LEU A 481 22.67 29.28 2.99
CA LEU A 481 23.72 29.69 3.92
C LEU A 481 24.81 28.62 4.04
N TRP A 482 24.43 27.34 4.13
CA TRP A 482 25.37 26.22 4.13
C TRP A 482 26.24 26.23 2.87
N VAL A 483 25.62 26.48 1.71
CA VAL A 483 26.30 26.58 0.42
C VAL A 483 27.31 27.74 0.40
N ALA A 484 26.88 28.95 0.77
CA ALA A 484 27.75 30.14 0.78
C ALA A 484 28.97 29.97 1.70
N ARG A 485 28.76 29.34 2.87
CA ARG A 485 29.82 29.04 3.84
C ARG A 485 30.85 28.06 3.28
N HIS A 486 30.42 26.97 2.66
CA HIS A 486 31.33 25.98 2.10
C HIS A 486 32.05 26.52 0.85
N GLU A 487 31.45 27.45 0.09
CA GLU A 487 32.16 28.19 -0.96
C GLU A 487 33.23 29.12 -0.42
N ALA A 488 32.95 29.82 0.68
CA ALA A 488 33.97 30.63 1.36
C ALA A 488 35.13 29.76 1.85
N LYS A 489 34.84 28.57 2.40
CA LYS A 489 35.86 27.60 2.81
C LYS A 489 36.70 27.10 1.63
N ALA A 490 36.08 26.76 0.50
CA ALA A 490 36.80 26.35 -0.71
C ALA A 490 37.71 27.47 -1.25
N ARG A 491 37.21 28.72 -1.30
CA ARG A 491 38.01 29.89 -1.70
C ARG A 491 39.17 30.15 -0.75
N HIS A 492 38.97 29.98 0.56
CA HIS A 492 40.03 30.11 1.55
C HIS A 492 41.15 29.09 1.33
N HIS A 493 40.81 27.81 1.10
CA HIS A 493 41.81 26.79 0.78
C HIS A 493 42.56 27.09 -0.53
N ALA A 494 41.88 27.56 -1.58
CA ALA A 494 42.52 27.96 -2.83
C ALA A 494 43.53 29.11 -2.63
N ALA A 495 43.16 30.15 -1.88
CA ALA A 495 44.05 31.27 -1.57
C ALA A 495 45.25 30.84 -0.70
N SER A 496 45.05 29.90 0.23
CA SER A 496 46.15 29.32 1.03
C SER A 496 47.11 28.50 0.18
N CYS A 497 46.59 27.74 -0.80
CA CYS A 497 47.42 27.03 -1.78
C CYS A 497 48.28 28.02 -2.58
N GLU A 498 47.68 29.05 -3.17
CA GLU A 498 48.39 30.07 -3.96
C GLU A 498 49.52 30.72 -3.14
N ARG A 499 49.20 31.19 -1.94
CA ARG A 499 50.17 31.82 -1.04
C ARG A 499 51.35 30.90 -0.72
N LEU A 500 51.07 29.64 -0.39
CA LEU A 500 52.11 28.68 0.01
C LEU A 500 52.96 28.23 -1.19
N ALA A 501 52.34 27.96 -2.34
CA ALA A 501 53.03 27.56 -3.56
C ALA A 501 53.98 28.65 -4.06
N TRP A 502 53.53 29.91 -4.07
CA TRP A 502 54.30 31.03 -4.61
C TRP A 502 55.16 31.75 -3.56
N SER A 503 55.04 31.43 -2.27
CA SER A 503 55.79 32.09 -1.19
C SER A 503 57.31 32.12 -1.42
N LYS A 504 57.89 31.00 -1.85
CA LYS A 504 59.33 30.89 -2.11
C LYS A 504 59.76 31.71 -3.32
N VAL A 505 58.93 31.75 -4.37
CA VAL A 505 59.20 32.53 -5.58
C VAL A 505 59.06 34.02 -5.29
N ALA A 506 58.00 34.42 -4.59
CA ALA A 506 57.78 35.80 -4.16
C ALA A 506 58.93 36.33 -3.30
N ALA A 507 59.51 35.50 -2.42
CA ALA A 507 60.67 35.87 -1.62
C ALA A 507 61.97 36.05 -2.42
N THR A 508 62.07 35.47 -3.62
CA THR A 508 63.24 35.60 -4.51
C THR A 508 63.17 36.78 -5.47
N VAL A 509 62.01 37.43 -5.59
CA VAL A 509 61.87 38.65 -6.39
C VAL A 509 62.27 39.84 -5.50
N PRO A 510 63.29 40.65 -5.88
CA PRO A 510 63.67 41.84 -5.11
C PRO A 510 62.47 42.77 -4.92
N ALA A 511 62.30 43.32 -3.72
CA ALA A 511 61.20 44.23 -3.40
C ALA A 511 61.28 45.59 -4.11
N ASP A 512 62.35 45.87 -4.87
CA ASP A 512 62.55 47.14 -5.56
C ASP A 512 63.07 46.95 -6.99
N THR A 513 62.17 47.10 -7.95
CA THR A 513 62.47 47.70 -9.26
C THR A 513 61.64 48.96 -9.52
N SER A 514 60.89 49.43 -8.52
CA SER A 514 60.21 50.74 -8.57
C SER A 514 61.20 51.88 -8.32
N ALA A 515 62.17 51.72 -7.42
CA ALA A 515 63.10 52.80 -7.05
C ALA A 515 64.22 53.05 -8.08
N GLU A 516 64.57 52.06 -8.91
CA GLU A 516 65.61 52.23 -9.96
C GLU A 516 65.09 52.87 -11.26
N LEU A 517 63.77 52.89 -11.49
CA LEU A 517 63.19 53.60 -12.64
C LEU A 517 63.04 55.10 -12.36
N ASP A 518 62.67 55.49 -11.14
CA ASP A 518 62.57 56.90 -10.75
C ASP A 518 63.96 57.59 -10.67
N ALA A 519 65.03 56.83 -10.42
CA ALA A 519 66.41 57.34 -10.38
C ALA A 519 67.08 57.48 -11.76
N ARG A 520 66.43 57.02 -12.84
CA ARG A 520 66.90 57.23 -14.23
C ARG A 520 66.18 58.37 -14.95
N GLU A 521 65.14 58.95 -14.36
CA GLU A 521 64.39 60.09 -14.89
C GLU A 521 64.59 61.41 -14.11
N ALA A 522 65.48 61.44 -13.10
CA ALA A 522 65.94 62.64 -12.41
C ALA A 522 67.41 62.94 -12.76
#